data_AF-A5TSY6-F1
#
_entry.id   AF-A5TSY6-F1
#
_cell.length_a   1.000
_cell.length_b   1.000
_cell.length_c   1.000
_cell.angle_alpha   90.00
_cell.angle_beta   90.00
_cell.angle_gamma   90.00
#
_symmetry.space_group_name_H-M   'P 1'
#
loop_
_entity.id
_entity.type
_entity.pdbx_description
1 polymer ?
#
loop_
_entity_poly.entity_id
_entity_poly.type
_entity_poly.pdbx_seq_one_letter_code
_entity_poly.pdbx_strand_id
1 'polypeptide(L)'
;MLGMITNLFKKENSKDDAKNRLKLVLIQDRAMLPSGVLENMKDDILKVLSKYVEIEKSKLNIEVCPYDEDPRKIALVANIPIVSPANRRK
;
A
#
# COMPACT_ATOMS: atom_id res chain seq x y z
N MET A 1 3.49 20.18 -0.12
CA MET A 1 2.29 20.04 -0.99
C MET A 1 1.97 18.57 -1.03
N LEU A 2 1.02 18.14 -0.21
CA LEU A 2 0.59 16.76 0.02
C LEU A 2 -0.11 16.12 -1.20
N GLY A 3 0.11 16.61 -2.42
CA GLY A 3 -0.76 16.43 -3.59
C GLY A 3 -0.87 14.99 -4.09
N MET A 4 0.23 14.25 -4.15
CA MET A 4 0.19 12.84 -4.57
C MET A 4 -0.44 11.94 -3.50
N ILE A 5 -0.12 12.15 -2.22
CA ILE A 5 -0.70 11.38 -1.10
C ILE A 5 -2.18 11.71 -0.92
N THR A 6 -2.58 12.98 -1.05
CA THR A 6 -4.00 13.36 -1.01
C THR A 6 -4.78 12.85 -2.21
N ASN A 7 -4.18 12.74 -3.39
CA ASN A 7 -4.79 12.04 -4.52
C ASN A 7 -4.91 10.52 -4.29
N LEU A 8 -3.95 9.90 -3.59
CA LEU A 8 -4.08 8.51 -3.14
C LEU A 8 -5.23 8.33 -2.14
N PHE A 9 -5.54 9.33 -1.31
CA PHE A 9 -6.68 9.28 -0.38
C PHE A 9 -7.97 9.92 -0.92
N LYS A 10 -7.97 10.44 -2.16
CA LYS A 10 -9.20 10.96 -2.78
C LYS A 10 -10.20 9.83 -2.98
N LYS A 11 -11.45 10.14 -2.67
CA LYS A 11 -12.59 9.21 -2.69
C LYS A 11 -12.91 8.85 -4.14
N GLU A 12 -12.61 7.62 -4.56
CA GLU A 12 -13.07 7.11 -5.85
C GLU A 12 -14.58 6.85 -5.77
N ASN A 13 -15.35 7.39 -6.73
CA ASN A 13 -16.82 7.38 -6.71
C ASN A 13 -17.45 6.01 -7.05
N SER A 14 -16.66 4.95 -7.29
CA SER A 14 -17.19 3.60 -7.53
C SER A 14 -17.44 2.89 -6.19
N LYS A 15 -18.69 2.98 -5.73
CA LYS A 15 -19.15 2.62 -4.37
C LYS A 15 -19.00 1.14 -4.00
N ASP A 16 -18.81 0.25 -4.98
CA ASP A 16 -18.82 -1.21 -4.75
C ASP A 16 -17.42 -1.86 -4.86
N ASP A 17 -16.55 -1.43 -5.79
CA ASP A 17 -15.17 -1.95 -5.91
C ASP A 17 -14.15 -1.22 -5.02
N ALA A 18 -14.38 0.06 -4.69
CA ALA A 18 -13.47 0.85 -3.87
C ALA A 18 -13.56 0.53 -2.37
N LYS A 19 -14.55 -0.27 -1.93
CA LYS A 19 -14.84 -0.48 -0.50
C LYS A 19 -13.82 -1.34 0.25
N ASN A 20 -13.04 -2.18 -0.44
CA ASN A 20 -12.18 -3.16 0.23
C ASN A 20 -10.71 -3.06 -0.24
N ARG A 21 -10.10 -1.88 -0.15
CA ARG A 21 -8.68 -1.69 -0.47
C ARG A 21 -7.97 -1.06 0.72
N LEU A 22 -6.86 -1.66 1.14
CA LEU A 22 -5.98 -1.08 2.14
C LEU A 22 -4.87 -0.29 1.44
N LYS A 23 -4.77 0.99 1.78
CA LYS A 23 -3.73 1.89 1.29
C LYS A 23 -2.69 2.08 2.40
N LEU A 24 -1.44 1.75 2.12
CA LEU A 24 -0.32 1.89 3.04
C LEU A 24 0.72 2.83 2.42
N VAL A 25 1.21 3.80 3.19
CA VAL A 25 2.30 4.68 2.78
C VAL A 25 3.39 4.63 3.85
N LEU A 26 4.61 4.25 3.46
CA LEU A 26 5.80 4.24 4.29
C LEU A 26 6.76 5.31 3.79
N ILE A 27 7.11 6.28 4.63
CA ILE A 27 8.06 7.35 4.28
C ILE A 27 9.33 7.14 5.11
N GLN A 28 10.49 7.15 4.45
CA GLN A 28 11.78 7.05 5.12
C GLN A 28 12.81 8.01 4.55
N ASP A 29 13.85 8.29 5.33
CA ASP A 29 15.00 9.10 4.90
C ASP A 29 15.87 8.35 3.89
N ARG A 30 16.69 9.08 3.12
CA ARG A 30 17.50 8.61 1.98
C ARG A 30 18.66 7.70 2.36
N ALA A 31 18.71 7.21 3.60
CA ALA A 31 19.61 6.12 3.95
C ALA A 31 19.27 4.97 2.99
N MET A 32 20.11 4.79 1.98
CA MET A 32 19.85 3.97 0.80
C MET A 32 19.62 2.55 1.32
N LEU A 33 18.35 2.16 1.49
CA LEU A 33 18.05 0.80 1.90
C LEU A 33 18.68 -0.10 0.82
N PRO A 34 19.54 -1.05 1.22
CA PRO A 34 20.14 -1.96 0.26
C PRO A 34 19.06 -2.61 -0.60
N SER A 35 19.34 -2.81 -1.89
CA SER A 35 18.48 -3.58 -2.78
C SER A 35 18.13 -4.91 -2.12
N GLY A 36 16.85 -5.23 -1.97
CA GLY A 36 16.39 -6.43 -1.27
C GLY A 36 15.84 -6.19 0.14
N VAL A 37 16.25 -5.13 0.85
CA VAL A 37 15.68 -4.83 2.18
C VAL A 37 14.24 -4.33 2.05
N LEU A 38 13.96 -3.52 1.03
CA LEU A 38 12.59 -3.08 0.70
C LEU A 38 11.70 -4.25 0.29
N GLU A 39 12.23 -5.18 -0.51
CA GLU A 39 11.54 -6.41 -0.89
C GLU A 39 11.22 -7.28 0.34
N ASN A 40 12.19 -7.48 1.24
CA ASN A 40 11.97 -8.24 2.46
C ASN A 40 10.90 -7.57 3.36
N MET A 41 10.98 -6.25 3.51
CA MET A 41 10.00 -5.50 4.30
C MET A 41 8.59 -5.57 3.69
N LYS A 42 8.50 -5.51 2.36
CA LYS A 42 7.25 -5.74 1.63
C LYS A 42 6.67 -7.11 1.94
N ASP A 43 7.48 -8.16 1.86
CA ASP A 43 7.03 -9.54 2.08
C ASP A 43 6.59 -9.74 3.54
N ASP A 44 7.31 -9.17 4.50
CA ASP A 44 6.95 -9.21 5.91
C ASP A 44 5.64 -8.46 6.21
N ILE A 45 5.46 -7.26 5.65
CA ILE A 45 4.20 -6.50 5.78
C ILE A 45 3.04 -7.31 5.20
N LEU A 46 3.19 -7.88 4.01
CA LEU A 46 2.15 -8.70 3.38
C LEU A 46 1.83 -9.94 4.22
N LYS A 47 2.85 -10.60 4.79
CA LYS A 47 2.68 -11.76 5.66
C LYS A 47 1.91 -11.40 6.94
N VAL A 48 2.18 -10.24 7.53
CA VAL A 48 1.45 -9.74 8.70
C VAL A 48 -0.01 -9.42 8.34
N LEU A 49 -0.25 -8.68 7.26
CA LEU A 49 -1.60 -8.33 6.83
C LEU A 49 -2.44 -9.56 6.48
N SER A 50 -1.83 -10.57 5.84
CA SER A 50 -2.50 -11.84 5.49
C SER A 50 -3.03 -12.62 6.69
N LYS A 51 -2.58 -12.30 7.92
CA LYS A 51 -3.12 -12.90 9.15
C LYS A 51 -4.51 -12.36 9.50
N TYR A 52 -4.86 -11.17 9.01
CA TYR A 52 -6.08 -10.46 9.38
C TYR A 52 -7.05 -10.32 8.21
N VAL A 53 -6.54 -10.28 6.98
CA VAL A 53 -7.35 -10.06 5.78
C VAL A 53 -6.91 -10.97 4.64
N GLU A 54 -7.86 -11.41 3.81
CA GLU A 54 -7.55 -12.16 2.60
C GLU A 54 -7.10 -11.19 1.51
N ILE A 55 -5.89 -11.37 0.99
CA ILE A 55 -5.24 -10.44 0.06
C ILE A 55 -5.14 -11.10 -1.31
N GLU A 56 -5.61 -10.41 -2.35
CA GLU A 56 -5.42 -10.84 -3.73
C GLU A 56 -4.02 -10.43 -4.21
N LYS A 57 -3.03 -11.28 -3.94
CA LYS A 57 -1.60 -11.01 -4.22
C LYS A 57 -1.31 -10.67 -5.68
N SER A 58 -2.09 -11.19 -6.64
CA SER A 58 -1.95 -10.92 -8.08
C SER A 58 -2.30 -9.49 -8.48
N LYS A 59 -3.10 -8.78 -7.67
CA LYS A 59 -3.53 -7.40 -7.90
C LYS A 59 -2.86 -6.39 -6.96
N LEU A 60 -1.89 -6.84 -6.18
CA LEU A 60 -1.09 -5.98 -5.32
C LEU A 60 -0.27 -5.01 -6.17
N ASN A 61 -0.43 -3.71 -5.92
CA ASN A 61 0.44 -2.69 -6.51
C ASN A 61 1.28 -2.01 -5.42
N ILE A 62 2.60 -1.95 -5.62
CA ILE A 62 3.54 -1.27 -4.72
C ILE A 62 4.48 -0.41 -5.55
N GLU A 63 4.54 0.87 -5.21
CA GLU A 63 5.31 1.89 -5.91
C GLU A 63 6.30 2.53 -4.94
N VAL A 64 7.55 2.72 -5.37
CA VAL A 64 8.57 3.47 -4.63
C VAL A 64 8.83 4.76 -5.38
N CYS A 65 8.56 5.89 -4.74
CA CYS A 65 8.64 7.20 -5.35
C CYS A 65 9.49 8.14 -4.47
N PRO A 66 10.22 9.10 -5.05
CA PRO A 66 10.75 10.23 -4.28
C PRO A 66 9.62 10.94 -3.53
N TYR A 67 9.89 11.40 -2.32
CA TYR A 67 8.91 12.17 -1.56
C TYR A 67 8.93 13.64 -2.00
N ASP A 68 7.81 14.15 -2.50
CA ASP A 68 7.72 15.48 -3.09
C ASP A 68 8.16 16.63 -2.15
N GLU A 69 7.97 16.49 -0.84
CA GLU A 69 8.29 17.56 0.12
C GLU A 69 9.76 17.56 0.55
N ASP A 70 10.44 16.43 0.44
CA ASP A 70 11.87 16.33 0.70
C ASP A 70 12.45 15.29 -0.25
N PRO A 71 13.22 15.68 -1.27
CA PRO A 71 13.80 14.73 -2.19
C PRO A 71 14.76 13.79 -1.46
N ARG A 72 15.23 14.12 -0.24
CA ARG A 72 15.99 13.22 0.66
C ARG A 72 15.12 12.15 1.29
N LYS A 73 13.83 12.09 1.02
CA LYS A 73 12.97 11.01 1.49
C LYS A 73 12.44 10.21 0.32
N ILE A 74 12.17 8.95 0.58
CA ILE A 74 11.52 8.02 -0.33
C ILE A 74 10.23 7.53 0.30
N ALA A 75 9.19 7.41 -0.52
CA ALA A 75 7.89 6.90 -0.13
C ALA A 75 7.64 5.56 -0.83
N LEU A 76 7.29 4.54 -0.05
CA LEU A 76 6.73 3.30 -0.54
C LEU A 76 5.20 3.37 -0.37
N VAL A 77 4.49 3.27 -1.48
CA VAL A 77 3.03 3.30 -1.56
C VAL A 77 2.54 1.92 -1.94
N ALA A 78 1.73 1.30 -1.10
CA ALA A 78 1.09 0.01 -1.41
C ALA A 78 -0.43 0.15 -1.46
N ASN A 79 -1.02 -0.35 -2.55
CA ASN A 79 -2.45 -0.50 -2.73
C ASN A 79 -2.78 -1.99 -2.72
N ILE A 80 -3.38 -2.43 -1.62
CA ILE A 80 -3.59 -3.83 -1.29
C ILE A 80 -5.09 -4.13 -1.42
N PRO A 81 -5.53 -4.83 -2.48
CA PRO A 81 -6.91 -5.26 -2.60
C PRO A 81 -7.20 -6.36 -1.56
N ILE A 82 -8.23 -6.13 -0.77
CA ILE A 82 -8.71 -7.06 0.24
C ILE A 82 -9.97 -7.73 -0.30
N VAL A 83 -10.02 -9.05 -0.22
CA VAL A 83 -11.23 -9.80 -0.53
C VAL A 83 -12.21 -9.58 0.61
N SER A 84 -13.40 -9.07 0.29
CA SER A 84 -14.45 -8.85 1.28
C SER A 84 -14.85 -10.20 1.91
N PRO A 85 -14.98 -10.31 3.25
CA PRO A 85 -15.52 -11.51 3.88
C PRO A 85 -17.04 -11.66 3.68
N ALA A 86 -17.66 -10.92 2.74
CA ALA A 86 -19.10 -10.86 2.50
C ALA A 86 -19.80 -12.19 2.18
N ASN A 87 -19.07 -13.32 2.14
CA ASN A 87 -19.66 -14.64 1.93
C ASN A 87 -19.41 -15.68 3.04
N ARG A 88 -19.00 -15.28 4.26
CA ARG A 88 -19.13 -16.16 5.45
C ARG A 88 -20.56 -16.12 6.02
N ARG A 89 -21.54 -16.42 5.18
CA ARG A 89 -22.90 -16.83 5.58
C ARG A 89 -23.24 -18.14 4.86
N LYS A 90 -22.95 -19.25 5.52
CA LYS A 90 -23.71 -20.48 5.40
C LYS A 90 -23.77 -21.13 6.78
#